data_AF-A0A355F9Y8-F1
#
_entry.id   AF-A0A355F9Y8-F1
#
_cell.length_a   1.000
_cell.length_b   1.000
_cell.length_c   1.000
_cell.angle_alpha   90.00
_cell.angle_beta   90.00
_cell.angle_gamma   90.00
#
_symmetry.space_group_name_H-M   'P 1'
#
loop_
_entity.id
_entity.type
_entity.pdbx_description
1 polymer ?
#
loop_
_entity_poly.entity_id
_entity_poly.type
_entity_poly.pdbx_seq_one_letter_code
_entity_poly.pdbx_strand_id
1 'polypeptide(L)'
;AWIRTPEVSEATSTISAHPAVRRRMVALQQAAARELGGVLEGRDIGTRVFPETPHKFFLTARTDVRAGRRFAELAATPVTPAVDAA
;
A
#
# COMPACT_ATOMS: atom_id res chain seq x y z
N ALA A 1 12.95 0.03 8.89
CA ALA A 1 12.04 1.14 9.24
C ALA A 1 10.79 0.55 9.89
N TRP A 2 10.43 1.00 11.10
CA TRP A 2 9.37 0.44 11.94
C TRP A 2 8.01 0.27 11.24
N ILE A 3 7.67 1.15 10.29
CA ILE A 3 6.43 1.07 9.51
C ILE A 3 6.31 -0.18 8.61
N ARG A 4 7.39 -0.96 8.43
CA ARG A 4 7.44 -2.14 7.55
C ARG A 4 7.42 -3.46 8.32
N THR A 5 7.19 -3.46 9.63
CA THR A 5 7.11 -4.71 10.37
C THR A 5 5.82 -5.48 10.02
N PRO A 6 5.77 -6.81 10.27
CA PRO A 6 4.56 -7.61 10.05
C PRO A 6 3.33 -7.05 10.77
N GLU A 7 3.51 -6.64 12.02
CA GLU A 7 2.42 -6.17 12.88
C GLU A 7 1.78 -4.90 12.31
N VAL A 8 2.60 -3.95 11.86
CA VAL A 8 2.10 -2.72 11.21
C VAL A 8 1.44 -3.05 9.87
N SER A 9 2.01 -3.98 9.10
CA SER A 9 1.47 -4.37 7.80
C SER A 9 0.09 -5.03 7.92
N GLU A 10 -0.09 -5.89 8.92
CA GLU A 10 -1.35 -6.56 9.23
C GLU A 10 -2.40 -5.57 9.71
N ALA A 11 -2.04 -4.71 10.69
CA ALA A 11 -2.94 -3.69 11.22
C ALA A 11 -3.42 -2.70 10.13
N THR A 12 -2.57 -2.39 9.15
CA THR A 12 -2.90 -1.45 8.06
C THR A 12 -4.11 -1.91 7.24
N SER A 13 -4.24 -3.23 6.99
CA SER A 13 -5.38 -3.76 6.23
C SER A 13 -6.71 -3.44 6.94
N THR A 14 -6.78 -3.76 8.23
CA THR A 14 -7.96 -3.53 9.08
C THR A 14 -8.27 -2.04 9.24
N ILE A 15 -7.26 -1.21 9.53
CA ILE A 15 -7.44 0.23 9.74
C ILE A 15 -7.90 0.93 8.47
N SER A 16 -7.31 0.57 7.31
CA SER A 16 -7.62 1.22 6.03
C SER A 16 -9.04 0.93 5.52
N ALA A 17 -9.69 -0.12 6.02
CA ALA A 17 -11.08 -0.41 5.73
C ALA A 17 -12.05 0.59 6.37
N HIS A 18 -11.65 1.31 7.43
CA HIS A 18 -12.53 2.24 8.13
C HIS A 18 -12.83 3.49 7.27
N PRO A 19 -14.10 3.79 6.95
CA PRO A 19 -14.44 4.88 6.02
C PRO A 19 -13.93 6.25 6.46
N ALA A 20 -13.95 6.56 7.76
CA ALA A 20 -13.47 7.85 8.26
C ALA A 20 -11.95 8.02 8.07
N VAL A 21 -11.18 6.93 8.25
CA VAL A 21 -9.73 6.92 8.01
C VAL A 21 -9.48 7.14 6.53
N ARG A 22 -10.17 6.39 5.67
CA ARG A 22 -10.04 6.50 4.23
C ARG A 22 -10.36 7.92 3.74
N ARG A 23 -11.45 8.54 4.22
CA ARG A 23 -11.80 9.93 3.87
C ARG A 23 -10.70 10.91 4.25
N ARG A 24 -10.16 10.80 5.47
CA ARG A 24 -9.09 11.70 5.94
C ARG A 24 -7.81 11.52 5.12
N MET A 25 -7.43 10.27 4.83
CA MET A 25 -6.23 9.97 4.05
C MET A 25 -6.33 10.47 2.61
N VAL A 26 -7.48 10.31 1.95
CA VAL A 26 -7.71 10.86 0.59
C VAL A 26 -7.53 12.38 0.58
N ALA A 27 -8.11 13.08 1.55
CA ALA A 27 -7.96 14.54 1.64
C ALA A 27 -6.49 14.97 1.81
N LEU A 28 -5.72 14.26 2.66
CA LEU A 28 -4.30 14.54 2.85
C LEU A 28 -3.47 14.26 1.59
N GLN A 29 -3.72 13.15 0.90
CA GLN A 29 -3.06 12.81 -0.36
C GLN A 29 -3.36 13.85 -1.44
N GLN A 30 -4.62 14.29 -1.55
CA GLN A 30 -5.02 15.31 -2.51
C GLN A 30 -4.35 16.65 -2.26
N ALA A 31 -4.28 17.08 -1.00
CA ALA A 31 -3.60 18.31 -0.61
C ALA A 31 -2.11 18.25 -0.96
N ALA A 32 -1.41 17.19 -0.52
CA ALA A 32 0.01 17.02 -0.75
C ALA A 32 0.36 16.96 -2.25
N ALA A 33 -0.40 16.23 -3.05
CA ALA A 33 -0.12 16.09 -4.48
C ALA A 33 -0.46 17.35 -5.29
N ARG A 34 -1.41 18.19 -4.84
CA ARG A 34 -1.66 19.50 -5.46
C ARG A 34 -0.55 20.51 -5.18
N GLU A 35 0.10 20.39 -4.03
CA GLU A 35 1.22 21.25 -3.64
C GLU A 35 2.54 20.80 -4.28
N LEU A 36 2.84 19.51 -4.21
CA LEU A 36 4.16 18.96 -4.58
C LEU A 36 4.22 18.39 -6.00
N GLY A 37 3.06 18.03 -6.58
CA GLY A 37 3.01 17.17 -7.75
C GLY A 37 3.61 15.78 -7.49
N GLY A 38 3.84 15.01 -8.56
CA GLY A 38 4.59 13.76 -8.53
C GLY A 38 3.81 12.52 -8.94
N VAL A 39 4.46 11.36 -8.80
CA VAL A 39 3.89 10.05 -9.10
C VAL A 39 3.34 9.44 -7.81
N LEU A 40 2.04 9.15 -7.80
CA LEU A 40 1.38 8.53 -6.66
C LEU A 40 1.23 7.03 -6.89
N GLU A 41 1.65 6.23 -5.91
CA GLU A 41 1.46 4.79 -5.86
C GLU A 41 0.36 4.45 -4.83
N GLY A 42 -0.55 3.53 -5.19
CA GLY A 42 -1.58 3.02 -4.29
C GLY A 42 -2.62 2.17 -5.01
N ARG A 43 -3.59 1.64 -4.27
CA ARG A 43 -4.60 0.72 -4.84
C ARG A 43 -5.69 1.42 -5.65
N ASP A 44 -6.08 2.62 -5.26
CA ASP A 44 -7.26 3.31 -5.78
C ASP A 44 -7.01 4.79 -6.14
N ILE A 45 -5.76 5.11 -6.50
CA ILE A 45 -5.35 6.46 -6.88
C ILE A 45 -6.17 6.98 -8.06
N GLY A 46 -6.12 6.29 -9.20
CA GLY A 46 -6.78 6.73 -10.44
C GLY A 46 -8.30 6.52 -10.49
N THR A 47 -8.88 5.85 -9.50
CA THR A 47 -10.33 5.57 -9.43
C THR A 47 -11.04 6.36 -8.34
N ARG A 48 -10.34 6.74 -7.27
CA ARG A 48 -10.95 7.44 -6.11
C ARG A 48 -10.19 8.67 -5.64
N VAL A 49 -8.86 8.68 -5.66
CA VAL A 49 -8.08 9.82 -5.15
C VAL A 49 -8.00 10.95 -6.17
N PHE A 50 -7.64 10.62 -7.42
CA PHE A 50 -7.54 11.52 -8.57
C PHE A 50 -8.20 10.89 -9.80
N PRO A 51 -9.53 10.72 -9.81
CA PRO A 51 -10.24 10.17 -10.97
C PRO A 51 -10.08 11.00 -12.25
N GLU A 52 -9.75 12.27 -12.14
CA GLU A 52 -9.56 13.23 -13.23
C GLU A 52 -8.14 13.23 -13.81
N THR A 53 -7.17 12.52 -13.20
CA THR A 53 -5.79 12.55 -13.69
C THR A 53 -5.70 11.98 -15.12
N PRO A 54 -5.00 12.65 -16.04
CA PRO A 54 -4.85 12.16 -17.42
C PRO A 54 -3.95 10.93 -17.53
N HIS A 55 -3.12 10.66 -16.52
CA HIS A 55 -2.15 9.56 -16.52
C HIS A 55 -2.45 8.56 -15.41
N LYS A 56 -2.85 7.34 -15.80
CA LYS A 56 -3.19 6.23 -14.89
C LYS A 56 -2.51 4.97 -15.35
N PHE A 57 -1.82 4.29 -14.43
CA PHE A 57 -1.13 3.03 -14.70
C PHE A 57 -1.67 1.97 -13.76
N PHE A 58 -2.08 0.82 -14.30
CA PHE A 58 -2.48 -0.34 -13.51
C PHE A 58 -1.45 -1.46 -13.73
N LEU A 59 -0.66 -1.74 -12.70
CA LEU A 59 0.35 -2.79 -12.73
C LEU A 59 -0.27 -4.10 -12.22
N THR A 60 -0.16 -5.15 -13.03
CA THR A 60 -0.61 -6.49 -12.67
C THR A 60 0.48 -7.51 -12.97
N ALA A 61 0.40 -8.67 -12.32
CA ALA A 61 1.28 -9.80 -12.53
C ALA A 61 0.57 -11.08 -12.08
N ARG A 62 1.02 -12.22 -12.61
CA ARG A 62 0.53 -13.53 -12.17
C ARG A 62 0.79 -13.73 -10.67
N THR A 63 -0.07 -14.50 -10.01
CA THR A 63 -0.01 -14.74 -8.56
C THR A 63 1.30 -15.40 -8.14
N ASP A 64 1.81 -16.35 -8.90
CA ASP A 64 3.08 -17.04 -8.65
C ASP A 64 4.28 -16.09 -8.72
N VAL A 65 4.32 -15.19 -9.70
CA VAL A 65 5.35 -14.15 -9.81
C VAL A 65 5.33 -13.22 -8.59
N ARG A 66 4.13 -12.80 -8.15
CA ARG A 66 3.97 -11.94 -6.96
C ARG A 66 4.40 -12.64 -5.68
N ALA A 67 4.04 -13.92 -5.53
CA ALA A 67 4.43 -14.74 -4.38
C ALA A 67 5.94 -14.95 -4.34
N GLY A 68 6.57 -15.29 -5.47
CA GLY A 68 8.02 -15.44 -5.58
C GLY A 68 8.78 -14.16 -5.24
N ARG A 69 8.33 -13.00 -5.76
CA ARG A 69 8.91 -11.70 -5.42
C ARG A 69 8.81 -11.40 -3.92
N ARG A 70 7.63 -11.63 -3.32
CA ARG A 70 7.41 -11.40 -1.87
C ARG A 70 8.27 -12.31 -1.00
N PHE A 71 8.44 -13.57 -1.40
CA PHE A 71 9.32 -14.52 -0.71
C PHE A 71 10.77 -14.02 -0.72
N ALA A 72 11.27 -13.57 -1.88
CA ALA A 72 12.61 -13.01 -1.99
C ALA A 72 12.81 -11.74 -1.15
N GLU A 73 11.82 -10.83 -1.12
CA GLU A 73 11.83 -9.63 -0.26
C GLU A 73 11.93 -9.99 1.24
N LEU A 74 11.19 -11.02 1.67
CA LEU A 74 11.20 -11.53 3.04
C LEU A 74 12.49 -12.26 3.39
N ALA A 75 13.10 -12.98 2.45
CA ALA A 75 14.39 -13.63 2.68
C ALA A 75 15.54 -12.62 2.80
N ALA A 76 15.47 -11.51 2.05
CA ALA A 76 16.48 -10.45 2.07
C ALA A 76 16.39 -9.51 3.29
N THR A 77 15.25 -9.48 3.99
CA THR A 77 15.04 -8.67 5.19
C THR A 77 14.79 -9.63 6.35
N PRO A 78 15.66 -9.77 7.36
CA PRO A 78 15.38 -10.61 8.52
C PRO A 78 14.18 -10.03 9.28
N VAL A 79 13.01 -10.53 8.91
CA VAL A 79 11.75 -10.31 9.59
C VAL A 79 11.59 -11.54 10.47
N THR A 80 11.72 -11.41 11.78
CA THR A 80 11.36 -12.50 12.70
C THR A 80 9.89 -12.80 12.44
N PRO A 81 9.54 -13.96 11.85
CA PRO A 81 8.15 -14.28 11.66
C PRO A 81 7.59 -14.66 13.04
N ALA A 82 6.55 -13.95 13.49
CA ALA A 82 5.63 -14.50 14.48
C ALA A 82 4.83 -15.61 13.77
N VAL A 83 5.47 -16.74 13.52
CA VAL A 83 4.76 -17.99 13.29
C VAL A 83 4.40 -18.50 14.67
N ASP A 84 3.18 -18.22 15.10
CA ASP A 84 2.57 -19.04 16.14
C ASP A 84 2.56 -20.47 15.62
N ALA A 85 3.43 -21.29 16.21
CA ALA A 85 3.40 -22.72 16.08
C ALA A 85 2.06 -23.20 16.65
N ALA A 86 1.14 -23.56 15.76
CA ALA A 86 0.05 -24.47 16.09
C ALA A 86 0.61 -25.90 16.23
#